data_AF-A0A7Y6KNL9-F1
#
_entry.id   AF-A0A7Y6KNL9-F1
#
_cell.length_a   1.000
_cell.length_b   1.000
_cell.length_c   1.000
_cell.angle_alpha   90.00
_cell.angle_beta   90.00
_cell.angle_gamma   90.00
#
_symmetry.space_group_name_H-M   'P 1'
#
loop_
_entity.id
_entity.type
_entity.pdbx_description
1 polymer ?
#
loop_
_entity_poly.entity_id
_entity_poly.type
_entity_poly.pdbx_seq_one_letter_code
_entity_poly.pdbx_strand_id
1 'polypeptide(L)'
;MSPSPSPAPHAAHPDLQADCGSCFGLCCVALPFARSADFAADKAAGTPCGNLREDFDCGIHDRLRERGYAGCTVFDCFGAGQKVSQVTFGGRSWRTEPGSARTMYEVFPVVRQLHELLRYAAEALDLPEAKAVHGELREAYARIDALTRESADTLLAVDVPALRAEVNAHLLRAGELARAAVPGRKKNHRGADLLGARLRGAKLRGATLRGACLIAADLSGADLRQADLIGADLRDTNLCGADLTGALFLTQPQLNAARGDAATRIPAGLRRPGHWAA
;
A
#
# COMPACT_ATOMS: atom_id res chain seq x y z
N MET A 1 3.07 28.60 -27.94
CA MET A 1 3.10 28.34 -26.48
C MET A 1 3.03 26.84 -26.31
N SER A 2 4.16 26.18 -26.04
CA SER A 2 4.16 24.75 -25.72
C SER A 2 3.35 24.53 -24.45
N PRO A 3 2.48 23.51 -24.37
CA PRO A 3 1.78 23.22 -23.13
C PRO A 3 2.84 22.92 -22.06
N SER A 4 2.77 23.62 -20.93
CA SER A 4 3.55 23.27 -19.75
C SER A 4 3.32 21.78 -19.45
N PRO A 5 4.39 21.01 -19.16
CA PRO A 5 4.23 19.60 -18.82
C PRO A 5 3.21 19.49 -17.68
N SER A 6 2.21 18.63 -17.84
CA SER A 6 1.29 18.30 -16.74
C SER A 6 2.14 17.91 -15.53
N PRO A 7 1.86 18.48 -14.34
CA PRO A 7 2.62 18.12 -13.15
C PRO A 7 2.59 16.59 -12.98
N ALA A 8 3.72 16.01 -12.59
CA ALA A 8 3.78 14.58 -12.32
C ALA A 8 2.69 14.21 -11.30
N PRO A 9 2.01 13.06 -11.47
CA PRO A 9 1.00 12.63 -10.52
C PRO A 9 1.59 12.55 -9.12
N HIS A 10 0.92 13.12 -8.13
CA HIS A 10 1.33 13.10 -6.72
C HIS A 10 1.55 11.66 -6.25
N ALA A 11 0.74 10.72 -6.75
CA ALA A 11 0.82 9.31 -6.40
C ALA A 11 2.12 8.62 -6.87
N ALA A 12 2.83 9.23 -7.83
CA ALA A 12 4.12 8.76 -8.33
C ALA A 12 5.31 9.41 -7.60
N HIS A 13 5.08 10.20 -6.55
CA HIS A 13 6.15 10.86 -5.81
C HIS A 13 7.19 9.85 -5.29
N PRO A 14 8.50 10.04 -5.55
CA PRO A 14 9.55 9.10 -5.14
C PRO A 14 9.55 8.77 -3.64
N ASP A 15 9.34 9.76 -2.77
CA ASP A 15 9.25 9.55 -1.31
C ASP A 15 8.14 8.58 -0.85
N LEU A 16 7.14 8.31 -1.70
CA LEU A 16 6.02 7.41 -1.41
C LEU A 16 6.21 6.01 -2.04
N GLN A 17 7.40 5.74 -2.59
CA GLN A 17 7.80 4.44 -3.12
C GLN A 17 8.89 3.84 -2.22
N ALA A 18 8.86 2.53 -1.98
CA ALA A 18 9.91 1.90 -1.18
C ALA A 18 11.26 1.95 -1.89
N ASP A 19 12.26 2.54 -1.24
CA ASP A 19 13.67 2.45 -1.60
C ASP A 19 14.42 1.73 -0.48
N CYS A 20 14.56 0.42 -0.62
CA CYS A 20 15.22 -0.41 0.38
C CYS A 20 16.71 -0.08 0.51
N GLY A 21 17.37 0.42 -0.54
CA GLY A 21 18.79 0.77 -0.52
C GLY A 21 19.10 1.99 0.35
N SER A 22 18.09 2.83 0.58
CA SER A 22 18.15 3.96 1.51
C SER A 22 17.58 3.62 2.91
N CYS A 23 17.31 2.36 3.21
CA CYS A 23 16.73 1.91 4.48
C CYS A 23 17.70 1.01 5.28
N PHE A 24 17.52 0.93 6.59
CA PHE A 24 18.25 0.01 7.47
C PHE A 24 17.54 -1.36 7.62
N GLY A 25 16.87 -1.83 6.57
CA GLY A 25 16.19 -3.13 6.57
C GLY A 25 15.06 -3.22 7.61
N LEU A 26 14.38 -2.12 7.90
CA LEU A 26 13.44 -2.00 9.03
C LEU A 26 12.29 -3.00 8.97
N CYS A 27 11.76 -3.32 7.79
CA CYS A 27 10.76 -4.37 7.64
C CYS A 27 11.27 -5.77 8.04
N CYS A 28 12.58 -6.03 7.90
CA CYS A 28 13.21 -7.30 8.23
C CYS A 28 13.58 -7.43 9.71
N VAL A 29 13.67 -6.31 10.45
CA VAL A 29 14.05 -6.32 11.87
C VAL A 29 12.91 -5.89 12.79
N ALA A 30 12.22 -4.78 12.50
CA ALA A 30 11.22 -4.20 13.40
C ALA A 30 9.95 -5.05 13.52
N LEU A 31 9.49 -5.67 12.42
CA LEU A 31 8.21 -6.36 12.38
C LEU A 31 8.35 -7.84 12.75
N PRO A 32 7.44 -8.41 13.56
CA PRO A 32 7.43 -9.84 13.83
C PRO A 32 6.77 -10.62 12.68
N PHE A 33 7.09 -11.91 12.59
CA PHE A 33 6.30 -12.87 11.81
C PHE A 33 6.38 -14.25 12.47
N ALA A 34 5.31 -15.03 12.33
CA ALA A 34 5.23 -16.41 12.81
C ALA A 34 5.29 -17.37 11.62
N ARG A 35 5.84 -18.56 11.86
CA ARG A 35 5.92 -19.61 10.84
C ARG A 35 4.53 -19.96 10.34
N SER A 36 4.33 -19.87 9.04
CA SER A 36 3.05 -20.07 8.36
C SER A 36 3.26 -20.45 6.88
N ALA A 37 2.19 -20.46 6.09
CA ALA A 37 2.30 -20.55 4.63
C ALA A 37 3.06 -19.36 4.01
N ASP A 38 3.06 -18.21 4.69
CA ASP A 38 3.69 -16.98 4.21
C ASP A 38 5.15 -16.81 4.67
N PHE A 39 5.54 -17.49 5.75
CA PHE A 39 6.85 -17.36 6.39
C PHE A 39 7.40 -18.72 6.85
N ALA A 40 8.59 -19.09 6.37
CA ALA A 40 9.23 -20.38 6.66
C ALA A 40 9.77 -20.51 8.10
N ALA A 41 9.85 -19.41 8.84
CA ALA A 41 10.43 -19.36 10.18
C ALA A 41 9.68 -18.34 11.04
N ASP A 42 9.86 -18.45 12.35
CA ASP A 42 9.43 -17.46 13.32
C ASP A 42 10.49 -16.37 13.50
N LYS A 43 10.03 -15.16 13.81
CA LYS A 43 10.89 -14.03 14.15
C LYS A 43 10.16 -13.06 15.07
N ALA A 44 10.76 -12.77 16.22
CA ALA A 44 10.27 -11.72 17.11
C ALA A 44 10.48 -10.31 16.49
N ALA A 45 9.70 -9.34 16.97
CA ALA A 45 9.93 -7.93 16.68
C ALA A 45 11.29 -7.50 17.26
N GLY A 46 12.05 -6.70 16.50
CA GLY A 46 13.38 -6.24 16.89
C GLY A 46 14.51 -7.25 16.68
N THR A 47 14.21 -8.51 16.39
CA THR A 47 15.21 -9.50 15.98
C THR A 47 15.41 -9.42 14.46
N PRO A 48 16.66 -9.27 13.97
CA PRO A 48 16.94 -9.30 12.53
C PRO A 48 16.50 -10.62 11.88
N CYS A 49 15.90 -10.54 10.68
CA CYS A 49 15.63 -11.73 9.87
C CYS A 49 16.95 -12.45 9.56
N GLY A 50 16.97 -13.78 9.59
CA GLY A 50 18.18 -14.56 9.26
C GLY A 50 18.69 -14.37 7.82
N ASN A 51 17.87 -13.79 6.94
CA ASN A 51 18.26 -13.44 5.58
C ASN A 51 18.71 -11.97 5.43
N LEU A 52 18.68 -11.18 6.50
CA LEU A 52 19.11 -9.78 6.48
C LEU A 52 20.64 -9.72 6.54
N ARG A 53 21.25 -9.22 5.47
CA ARG A 53 22.71 -9.11 5.33
C ARG A 53 23.27 -7.93 6.11
N GLU A 54 24.59 -7.76 6.06
CA GLU A 54 25.29 -6.66 6.72
C GLU A 54 24.99 -5.27 6.15
N ASP A 55 24.74 -5.22 4.85
CA ASP A 55 24.37 -4.05 4.08
C ASP A 55 22.87 -3.69 4.16
N PHE A 56 22.12 -4.34 5.07
CA PHE A 56 20.66 -4.21 5.23
C PHE A 56 19.79 -4.74 4.08
N ASP A 57 20.39 -5.37 3.06
CA ASP A 57 19.64 -6.03 2.01
C ASP A 57 19.17 -7.43 2.43
N CYS A 58 18.12 -7.90 1.76
CA CYS A 58 17.68 -9.29 1.89
C CYS A 58 18.49 -10.19 0.95
N GLY A 59 19.24 -11.15 1.50
CA GLY A 59 20.09 -12.07 0.73
C GLY A 59 19.34 -13.08 -0.15
N ILE A 60 18.00 -13.11 -0.08
CA ILE A 60 17.14 -13.98 -0.88
C ILE A 60 16.01 -13.21 -1.57
N HIS A 61 16.14 -11.89 -1.75
CA HIS A 61 15.06 -11.03 -2.21
C HIS A 61 14.40 -11.52 -3.52
N ASP A 62 15.21 -12.02 -4.44
CA ASP A 62 14.82 -12.57 -5.74
C ASP A 62 14.08 -13.92 -5.65
N ARG A 63 14.17 -14.62 -4.52
CA ARG A 63 13.65 -15.98 -4.31
C ARG A 63 12.78 -16.09 -3.07
N LEU A 64 12.22 -14.97 -2.59
CA LEU A 64 11.42 -14.93 -1.35
C LEU A 64 10.29 -15.95 -1.36
N ARG A 65 9.49 -16.02 -2.43
CA ARG A 65 8.36 -16.99 -2.52
C ARG A 65 8.84 -18.43 -2.50
N GLU A 66 9.88 -18.76 -3.28
CA GLU A 66 10.47 -20.11 -3.35
C GLU A 66 11.03 -20.57 -2.01
N ARG A 67 11.56 -19.63 -1.22
CA ARG A 67 12.14 -19.87 0.10
C ARG A 67 11.10 -19.81 1.24
N GLY A 68 9.81 -19.67 0.92
CA GLY A 68 8.73 -19.64 1.90
C GLY A 68 8.58 -18.30 2.62
N TYR A 69 8.89 -17.19 1.96
CA TYR A 69 8.73 -15.80 2.47
C TYR A 69 7.78 -14.99 1.57
N ALA A 70 6.69 -15.61 1.10
CA ALA A 70 5.68 -14.94 0.30
C ALA A 70 5.09 -13.70 1.01
N GLY A 71 5.00 -13.75 2.34
CA GLY A 71 4.56 -12.62 3.16
C GLY A 71 5.44 -11.37 3.01
N CYS A 72 6.74 -11.52 2.72
CA CYS A 72 7.61 -10.38 2.43
C CYS A 72 7.31 -9.73 1.07
N THR A 73 6.79 -10.50 0.11
CA THR A 73 6.49 -10.00 -1.24
C THR A 73 5.17 -9.23 -1.32
N VAL A 74 4.26 -9.45 -0.37
CA VAL A 74 3.00 -8.71 -0.26
C VAL A 74 3.14 -7.45 0.61
N PHE A 75 4.26 -7.29 1.30
CA PHE A 75 4.51 -6.14 2.16
C PHE A 75 5.06 -4.96 1.35
N ASP A 76 4.55 -3.75 1.63
CA ASP A 76 5.12 -2.48 1.19
C ASP A 76 5.07 -1.47 2.34
N CYS A 77 6.15 -0.71 2.48
CA CYS A 77 6.26 0.35 3.47
C CYS A 77 5.92 1.74 2.93
N PHE A 78 5.62 1.87 1.62
CA PHE A 78 5.27 3.13 0.97
C PHE A 78 6.32 4.23 1.16
N GLY A 79 7.59 3.83 1.27
CA GLY A 79 8.70 4.74 1.48
C GLY A 79 9.01 5.11 2.94
N ALA A 80 8.28 4.55 3.90
CA ALA A 80 8.51 4.84 5.32
C ALA A 80 9.88 4.36 5.82
N GLY A 81 10.39 3.27 5.26
CA GLY A 81 11.68 2.70 5.66
C GLY A 81 12.81 3.70 5.48
N GLN A 82 12.95 4.27 4.29
CA GLN A 82 13.97 5.29 4.03
C GLN A 82 13.68 6.60 4.76
N LYS A 83 12.41 6.97 4.97
CA LYS A 83 12.04 8.17 5.73
C LYS A 83 12.58 8.08 7.16
N VAL A 84 12.32 6.97 7.84
CA VAL A 84 12.83 6.75 9.21
C VAL A 84 14.34 6.71 9.22
N SER A 85 14.96 5.94 8.33
CA SER A 85 16.41 5.78 8.29
C SER A 85 17.17 7.08 8.02
N GLN A 86 16.76 7.82 7.00
CA GLN A 86 17.53 8.98 6.51
C GLN A 86 17.09 10.29 7.14
N VAL A 87 15.80 10.46 7.45
CA VAL A 87 15.28 11.72 7.99
C VAL A 87 15.19 11.67 9.51
N THR A 88 14.43 10.74 10.08
CA THR A 88 14.22 10.70 11.54
C THR A 88 15.51 10.39 12.32
N PHE A 89 16.34 9.49 11.82
CA PHE A 89 17.60 9.09 12.48
C PHE A 89 18.86 9.64 11.80
N GLY A 90 18.71 10.48 10.77
CA GLY A 90 19.82 11.19 10.14
C GLY A 90 20.90 10.28 9.57
N GLY A 91 20.53 9.13 8.99
CA GLY A 91 21.48 8.20 8.37
C GLY A 91 22.23 7.30 9.36
N ARG A 92 21.91 7.35 10.66
CA ARG A 92 22.56 6.53 11.69
C ARG A 92 21.74 5.27 11.95
N SER A 93 22.34 4.12 11.66
CA SER A 93 21.66 2.83 11.73
C SER A 93 21.57 2.28 13.15
N TRP A 94 20.60 1.38 13.37
CA TRP A 94 20.47 0.61 14.61
C TRP A 94 21.66 -0.32 14.89
N ARG A 95 22.54 -0.58 13.91
CA ARG A 95 23.80 -1.33 14.11
C ARG A 95 24.93 -0.44 14.61
N THR A 96 25.04 0.76 14.05
CA THR A 96 26.07 1.74 14.42
C THR A 96 25.74 2.47 15.72
N GLU A 97 24.45 2.67 16.00
CA GLU A 97 23.95 3.25 17.27
C GLU A 97 22.90 2.33 17.92
N PRO A 98 23.32 1.22 18.58
CA PRO A 98 22.39 0.25 19.16
C PRO A 98 21.40 0.83 20.18
N GLY A 99 21.77 1.94 20.85
CA GLY A 99 20.89 2.66 21.78
C GLY A 99 19.62 3.22 21.12
N SER A 100 19.64 3.46 19.80
CA SER A 100 18.49 3.98 19.04
C SER A 100 17.57 2.88 18.47
N ALA A 101 18.01 1.62 18.51
CA ALA A 101 17.39 0.52 17.77
C ALA A 101 15.91 0.32 18.12
N ARG A 102 15.59 0.27 19.41
CA ARG A 102 14.21 0.08 19.88
C ARG A 102 13.28 1.18 19.38
N THR A 103 13.67 2.44 19.58
CA THR A 103 12.91 3.61 19.13
C THR A 103 12.71 3.57 17.62
N MET A 104 13.74 3.24 16.85
CA MET A 104 13.65 3.12 15.39
C MET A 104 12.63 2.05 14.95
N TYR A 105 12.58 0.93 15.65
CA TYR A 105 11.62 -0.15 15.37
C TYR A 105 10.19 0.23 15.75
N GLU A 106 10.00 1.01 16.80
CA GLU A 106 8.69 1.50 17.25
C GLU A 106 8.16 2.62 16.33
N VAL A 107 9.05 3.49 15.83
CA VAL A 107 8.69 4.59 14.90
C VAL A 107 8.30 4.05 13.52
N PHE A 108 8.96 3.01 13.03
CA PHE A 108 8.74 2.50 11.66
C PHE A 108 7.27 2.16 11.33
N PRO A 109 6.54 1.37 12.15
CA PRO A 109 5.12 1.11 11.93
C PRO A 109 4.24 2.37 11.93
N VAL A 110 4.60 3.39 12.71
CA VAL A 110 3.87 4.66 12.73
C VAL A 110 4.05 5.38 11.39
N VAL A 111 5.30 5.60 10.97
CA VAL A 111 5.60 6.29 9.70
C VAL A 111 5.06 5.51 8.50
N ARG A 112 5.05 4.17 8.55
CA ARG A 112 4.43 3.33 7.51
C ARG A 112 2.93 3.59 7.36
N GLN A 113 2.22 3.82 8.46
CA GLN A 113 0.81 4.18 8.41
C GLN A 113 0.60 5.62 7.90
N LEU A 114 1.48 6.56 8.26
CA LEU A 114 1.43 7.93 7.75
C LEU A 114 1.67 7.95 6.23
N HIS A 115 2.68 7.23 5.75
CA HIS A 115 2.99 7.11 4.32
C HIS A 115 1.88 6.43 3.52
N GLU A 116 1.20 5.43 4.09
CA GLU A 116 0.01 4.85 3.47
C GLU A 116 -1.10 5.91 3.27
N LEU A 117 -1.36 6.74 4.29
CA LEU A 117 -2.34 7.84 4.18
C LEU A 117 -1.92 8.88 3.14
N LEU A 118 -0.63 9.24 3.10
CA LEU A 118 -0.08 10.11 2.06
C LEU A 118 -0.30 9.52 0.66
N ARG A 119 -0.09 8.21 0.50
CA ARG A 119 -0.32 7.53 -0.79
C ARG A 119 -1.78 7.63 -1.25
N TYR A 120 -2.73 7.40 -0.35
CA TYR A 120 -4.15 7.52 -0.70
C TYR A 120 -4.54 8.98 -0.98
N ALA A 121 -4.08 9.93 -0.17
CA ALA A 121 -4.35 11.34 -0.37
C ALA A 121 -3.75 11.85 -1.70
N ALA A 122 -2.52 11.45 -2.01
CA ALA A 122 -1.86 11.75 -3.28
C ALA A 122 -2.65 11.24 -4.48
N GLU A 123 -3.11 9.98 -4.44
CA GLU A 123 -3.96 9.44 -5.50
C GLU A 123 -5.28 10.21 -5.62
N ALA A 124 -5.93 10.55 -4.50
CA ALA A 124 -7.17 11.34 -4.54
C ALA A 124 -6.96 12.76 -5.11
N LEU A 125 -5.80 13.37 -4.87
CA LEU A 125 -5.42 14.66 -5.47
C LEU A 125 -5.19 14.57 -6.98
N ASP A 126 -4.81 13.39 -7.49
CA ASP A 126 -4.64 13.15 -8.93
C ASP A 126 -5.97 12.87 -9.65
N LEU A 127 -7.07 12.64 -8.93
CA LEU A 127 -8.40 12.44 -9.50
C LEU A 127 -9.06 13.78 -9.86
N PRO A 128 -9.29 14.09 -11.16
CA PRO A 128 -9.93 15.34 -11.55
C PRO A 128 -11.36 15.49 -11.02
N GLU A 129 -12.10 14.39 -10.94
CA GLU A 129 -13.48 14.34 -10.44
C GLU A 129 -13.56 14.72 -8.95
N ALA A 130 -12.48 14.50 -8.20
CA ALA A 130 -12.40 14.80 -6.77
C ALA A 130 -12.02 16.26 -6.47
N LYS A 131 -11.97 17.16 -7.47
CA LYS A 131 -11.56 18.57 -7.31
C LYS A 131 -12.26 19.28 -6.15
N ALA A 132 -13.53 18.95 -5.90
CA ALA A 132 -14.33 19.54 -4.82
C ALA A 132 -13.81 19.25 -3.40
N VAL A 133 -12.94 18.25 -3.22
CA VAL A 133 -12.33 17.89 -1.92
C VAL A 133 -10.80 18.05 -1.91
N HIS A 134 -10.22 18.61 -2.98
CA HIS A 134 -8.77 18.78 -3.09
C HIS A 134 -8.18 19.77 -2.08
N GLY A 135 -8.97 20.73 -1.59
CA GLY A 135 -8.53 21.66 -0.55
C GLY A 135 -8.21 20.92 0.73
N GLU A 136 -9.19 20.19 1.26
CA GLU A 136 -9.06 19.41 2.48
C GLU A 136 -8.00 18.30 2.35
N LEU A 137 -7.92 17.65 1.18
CA LEU A 137 -6.89 16.63 0.91
C LEU A 137 -5.47 17.21 0.92
N ARG A 138 -5.26 18.42 0.37
CA ARG A 138 -3.95 19.09 0.40
C ARG A 138 -3.54 19.47 1.82
N GLU A 139 -4.47 19.98 2.61
CA GLU A 139 -4.23 20.32 4.01
C GLU A 139 -3.85 19.08 4.83
N ALA A 140 -4.62 17.99 4.68
CA ALA A 140 -4.33 16.72 5.33
C ALA A 140 -2.97 16.16 4.86
N TYR A 141 -2.70 16.16 3.55
CA TYR A 141 -1.43 15.70 3.00
C TYR A 141 -0.25 16.49 3.58
N ALA A 142 -0.29 17.83 3.52
CA ALA A 142 0.79 18.68 4.00
C ALA A 142 1.05 18.49 5.51
N ARG A 143 -0.02 18.34 6.31
CA ARG A 143 0.09 18.09 7.74
C ARG A 143 0.74 16.74 8.04
N ILE A 144 0.34 15.67 7.34
CA ILE A 144 0.91 14.33 7.53
C ILE A 144 2.36 14.30 7.09
N ASP A 145 2.66 14.90 5.94
CA ASP A 145 4.00 14.99 5.38
C ASP A 145 4.93 15.77 6.33
N ALA A 146 4.46 16.87 6.94
CA ALA A 146 5.18 17.57 8.00
C ALA A 146 5.45 16.67 9.22
N LEU A 147 4.44 15.93 9.70
CA LEU A 147 4.62 14.97 10.81
C LEU A 147 5.71 13.95 10.53
N THR A 148 5.87 13.47 9.29
CA THR A 148 6.93 12.50 8.94
C THR A 148 8.36 13.03 9.08
N ARG A 149 8.53 14.34 9.28
CA ARG A 149 9.83 15.00 9.48
C ARG A 149 10.10 15.40 10.93
N GLU A 150 9.14 15.14 11.81
CA GLU A 150 9.27 15.42 13.23
C GLU A 150 10.19 14.42 13.95
N SER A 151 10.49 14.71 15.21
CA SER A 151 11.29 13.84 16.07
C SER A 151 10.64 12.47 16.30
N ALA A 152 11.44 11.48 16.70
CA ALA A 152 10.94 10.16 17.08
C ALA A 152 9.89 10.23 18.21
N ASP A 153 10.09 11.07 19.22
CA ASP A 153 9.16 11.23 20.34
C ASP A 153 7.82 11.82 19.88
N THR A 154 7.86 12.82 18.99
CA THR A 154 6.65 13.39 18.38
C THR A 154 5.90 12.33 17.57
N LEU A 155 6.61 11.55 16.76
CA LEU A 155 6.02 10.49 15.94
C LEU A 155 5.34 9.42 16.80
N LEU A 156 5.98 8.99 17.88
CA LEU A 156 5.42 7.99 18.80
C LEU A 156 4.19 8.49 19.55
N ALA A 157 4.01 9.81 19.68
CA ALA A 157 2.84 10.43 20.29
C ALA A 157 1.66 10.65 19.32
N VAL A 158 1.82 10.35 18.02
CA VAL A 158 0.76 10.57 17.02
C VAL A 158 -0.42 9.62 17.24
N ASP A 159 -1.63 10.18 17.34
CA ASP A 159 -2.88 9.41 17.25
C ASP A 159 -3.18 9.05 15.79
N VAL A 160 -2.55 7.98 15.32
CA VAL A 160 -2.72 7.46 13.95
C VAL A 160 -4.17 7.06 13.66
N PRO A 161 -4.91 6.39 14.55
CA PRO A 161 -6.33 6.11 14.34
C PRO A 161 -7.18 7.36 14.07
N ALA A 162 -7.02 8.43 14.87
CA ALA A 162 -7.77 9.67 14.67
C ALA A 162 -7.44 10.32 13.32
N LEU A 163 -6.15 10.40 12.98
CA LEU A 163 -5.70 10.95 11.69
C LEU A 163 -6.23 10.12 10.52
N ARG A 164 -6.22 8.79 10.62
CA ARG A 164 -6.77 7.88 9.60
C ARG A 164 -8.28 8.09 9.44
N ALA A 165 -9.02 8.28 10.52
CA ALA A 165 -10.46 8.53 10.47
C ALA A 165 -10.78 9.85 9.73
N GLU A 166 -10.03 10.91 10.01
CA GLU A 166 -10.15 12.20 9.32
C GLU A 166 -9.89 12.06 7.81
N VAL A 167 -8.73 11.53 7.44
CA VAL A 167 -8.35 11.35 6.03
C VAL A 167 -9.36 10.46 5.30
N ASN A 168 -9.83 9.39 5.95
CA ASN A 168 -10.83 8.49 5.37
C ASN A 168 -12.15 9.18 5.00
N ALA A 169 -12.56 10.23 5.72
CA ALA A 169 -13.75 10.99 5.37
C ALA A 169 -13.56 11.71 4.02
N HIS A 170 -12.39 12.28 3.77
CA HIS A 170 -12.05 12.92 2.49
C HIS A 170 -11.90 11.90 1.37
N LEU A 171 -11.24 10.76 1.62
CA LEU A 171 -11.07 9.69 0.63
C LEU A 171 -12.39 9.05 0.22
N LEU A 172 -13.34 8.93 1.15
CA LEU A 172 -14.69 8.44 0.86
C LEU A 172 -15.40 9.38 -0.13
N ARG A 173 -15.39 10.69 0.15
CA ARG A 173 -15.97 11.70 -0.76
C ARG A 173 -15.27 11.71 -2.12
N ALA A 174 -13.94 11.61 -2.15
CA ALA A 174 -13.18 11.53 -3.41
C ALA A 174 -13.57 10.30 -4.24
N GLY A 175 -13.66 9.12 -3.61
CA GLY A 175 -14.08 7.88 -4.28
C GLY A 175 -15.52 7.94 -4.79
N GLU A 176 -16.43 8.57 -4.03
CA GLU A 176 -17.81 8.79 -4.48
C GLU A 176 -17.88 9.71 -5.71
N LEU A 177 -17.14 10.82 -5.71
CA LEU A 177 -17.06 11.75 -6.84
C LEU A 177 -16.49 11.09 -8.10
N ALA A 178 -15.36 10.38 -7.98
CA ALA A 178 -14.76 9.65 -9.10
C ALA A 178 -15.71 8.59 -9.66
N ARG A 179 -16.37 7.83 -8.77
CA ARG A 179 -17.36 6.82 -9.17
C ARG A 179 -18.63 7.45 -9.74
N ALA A 180 -18.98 8.69 -9.39
CA ALA A 180 -20.15 9.38 -9.92
C ALA A 180 -20.09 9.52 -11.45
N ALA A 181 -18.89 9.74 -12.00
CA ALA A 181 -18.65 9.86 -13.44
C ALA A 181 -18.87 8.55 -14.24
N VAL A 182 -18.93 7.39 -13.58
CA VAL A 182 -19.19 6.11 -14.23
C VAL A 182 -20.69 5.97 -14.56
N PRO A 183 -21.08 5.68 -15.81
CA PRO A 183 -22.49 5.46 -16.17
C PRO A 183 -23.08 4.20 -15.54
N GLY A 184 -24.38 4.24 -15.26
CA GLY A 184 -25.16 3.08 -14.80
C GLY A 184 -25.20 2.88 -13.27
N ARG A 185 -25.94 1.85 -12.85
CA ARG A 185 -26.12 1.53 -11.43
C ARG A 185 -24.85 0.89 -10.87
N LYS A 186 -24.27 1.53 -9.87
CA LYS A 186 -23.06 1.06 -9.18
C LYS A 186 -23.43 0.13 -8.04
N LYS A 187 -22.64 -0.93 -7.85
CA LYS A 187 -22.81 -1.85 -6.72
C LYS A 187 -22.11 -1.31 -5.47
N ASN A 188 -22.68 -1.63 -4.31
CA ASN A 188 -22.09 -1.33 -3.01
C ASN A 188 -21.83 -2.64 -2.28
N HIS A 189 -20.56 -2.96 -2.10
CA HIS A 189 -20.04 -4.11 -1.37
C HIS A 189 -19.08 -3.67 -0.26
N ARG A 190 -19.27 -2.45 0.26
CA ARG A 190 -18.46 -1.95 1.37
C ARG A 190 -18.59 -2.88 2.58
N GLY A 191 -17.45 -3.34 3.09
CA GLY A 191 -17.40 -4.24 4.25
C GLY A 191 -18.04 -5.60 4.01
N ALA A 192 -18.33 -5.97 2.76
CA ALA A 192 -19.00 -7.24 2.47
C ALA A 192 -18.06 -8.41 2.74
N ASP A 193 -18.60 -9.48 3.33
CA ASP A 193 -17.95 -10.78 3.35
C ASP A 193 -18.19 -11.49 2.01
N LEU A 194 -17.14 -11.60 1.21
CA LEU A 194 -17.12 -12.23 -0.10
C LEU A 194 -16.05 -13.34 -0.14
N LEU A 195 -15.71 -13.92 1.02
CA LEU A 195 -14.79 -15.06 1.14
C LEU A 195 -15.21 -16.19 0.19
N GLY A 196 -14.32 -16.58 -0.72
CA GLY A 196 -14.57 -17.64 -1.69
C GLY A 196 -15.71 -17.37 -2.69
N ALA A 197 -16.18 -16.13 -2.80
CA ALA A 197 -17.34 -15.80 -3.62
C ALA A 197 -17.08 -16.08 -5.12
N ARG A 198 -18.09 -16.61 -5.81
CA ARG A 198 -18.03 -16.90 -7.25
C ARG A 198 -18.51 -15.69 -8.05
N LEU A 199 -17.58 -14.79 -8.39
CA LEU A 199 -17.82 -13.51 -9.06
C LEU A 199 -17.20 -13.46 -10.47
N ARG A 200 -16.98 -14.61 -11.10
CA ARG A 200 -16.44 -14.72 -12.47
C ARG A 200 -17.26 -13.88 -13.45
N GLY A 201 -16.60 -13.01 -14.21
CA GLY A 201 -17.23 -12.11 -15.17
C GLY A 201 -18.13 -11.03 -14.54
N ALA A 202 -18.03 -10.80 -13.23
CA ALA A 202 -18.89 -9.83 -12.56
C ALA A 202 -18.67 -8.42 -13.12
N LYS A 203 -19.79 -7.73 -13.42
CA LYS A 203 -19.80 -6.30 -13.74
C LYS A 203 -19.71 -5.51 -12.43
N LEU A 204 -18.50 -5.10 -12.08
CA LEU A 204 -18.16 -4.34 -10.87
C LEU A 204 -17.58 -2.95 -11.18
N ARG A 205 -17.70 -2.49 -12.44
CA ARG A 205 -17.23 -1.17 -12.85
C ARG A 205 -17.87 -0.10 -11.97
N GLY A 206 -17.04 0.75 -11.37
CA GLY A 206 -17.51 1.77 -10.44
C GLY A 206 -18.14 1.21 -9.16
N ALA A 207 -17.96 -0.06 -8.79
CA ALA A 207 -18.42 -0.58 -7.50
C ALA A 207 -17.59 -0.01 -6.34
N THR A 208 -18.12 -0.03 -5.13
CA THR A 208 -17.31 0.14 -3.93
C THR A 208 -17.12 -1.22 -3.28
N LEU A 209 -15.86 -1.61 -3.08
CA LEU A 209 -15.40 -2.83 -2.40
C LEU A 209 -14.59 -2.47 -1.15
N ARG A 210 -14.76 -1.23 -0.64
CA ARG A 210 -13.99 -0.74 0.50
C ARG A 210 -14.14 -1.66 1.70
N GLY A 211 -13.04 -2.16 2.23
CA GLY A 211 -13.05 -3.08 3.37
C GLY A 211 -13.70 -4.44 3.11
N ALA A 212 -13.99 -4.80 1.85
CA ALA A 212 -14.57 -6.11 1.54
C ALA A 212 -13.53 -7.23 1.77
N CYS A 213 -13.98 -8.36 2.33
CA CYS A 213 -13.20 -9.58 2.42
C CYS A 213 -13.36 -10.36 1.11
N LEU A 214 -12.36 -10.39 0.24
CA LEU A 214 -12.37 -11.10 -1.06
C LEU A 214 -11.41 -12.29 -1.07
N ILE A 215 -11.03 -12.77 0.12
CA ILE A 215 -10.05 -13.85 0.25
C ILE A 215 -10.53 -15.06 -0.56
N ALA A 216 -9.67 -15.60 -1.41
CA ALA A 216 -9.97 -16.73 -2.30
C ALA A 216 -11.21 -16.57 -3.22
N ALA A 217 -11.74 -15.35 -3.39
CA ALA A 217 -12.86 -15.10 -4.30
C ALA A 217 -12.43 -15.29 -5.77
N ASP A 218 -13.35 -15.78 -6.60
CA ASP A 218 -13.14 -15.88 -8.04
C ASP A 218 -13.68 -14.65 -8.76
N LEU A 219 -12.79 -13.73 -9.11
CA LEU A 219 -13.07 -12.53 -9.91
C LEU A 219 -12.51 -12.64 -11.33
N SER A 220 -12.26 -13.87 -11.81
CA SER A 220 -11.71 -14.06 -13.16
C SER A 220 -12.62 -13.42 -14.23
N GLY A 221 -12.02 -12.68 -15.15
CA GLY A 221 -12.73 -11.94 -16.20
C GLY A 221 -13.66 -10.82 -15.70
N ALA A 222 -13.63 -10.44 -14.41
CA ALA A 222 -14.48 -9.38 -13.88
C ALA A 222 -14.05 -7.99 -14.40
N ASP A 223 -15.04 -7.10 -14.54
CA ASP A 223 -14.81 -5.69 -14.84
C ASP A 223 -14.77 -4.89 -13.54
N LEU A 224 -13.56 -4.51 -13.10
CA LEU A 224 -13.27 -3.76 -11.87
C LEU A 224 -12.82 -2.31 -12.17
N ARG A 225 -12.99 -1.84 -13.41
CA ARG A 225 -12.59 -0.48 -13.78
C ARG A 225 -13.27 0.54 -12.87
N GLN A 226 -12.52 1.51 -12.35
CA GLN A 226 -13.05 2.55 -11.46
C GLN A 226 -13.69 2.01 -10.15
N ALA A 227 -13.45 0.75 -9.78
CA ALA A 227 -13.90 0.22 -8.49
C ALA A 227 -13.02 0.77 -7.35
N ASP A 228 -13.63 1.15 -6.23
CA ASP A 228 -12.92 1.61 -5.03
C ASP A 228 -12.54 0.43 -4.13
N LEU A 229 -11.23 0.25 -3.94
CA LEU A 229 -10.61 -0.92 -3.28
C LEU A 229 -9.91 -0.58 -1.95
N ILE A 230 -10.12 0.60 -1.35
CA ILE A 230 -9.48 0.92 -0.06
C ILE A 230 -9.81 -0.15 0.98
N GLY A 231 -8.76 -0.80 1.51
CA GLY A 231 -8.88 -1.80 2.56
C GLY A 231 -9.53 -3.12 2.12
N ALA A 232 -9.79 -3.33 0.82
CA ALA A 232 -10.25 -4.63 0.33
C ALA A 232 -9.14 -5.68 0.54
N ASP A 233 -9.50 -6.84 1.07
CA ASP A 233 -8.58 -7.95 1.29
C ASP A 233 -8.59 -8.88 0.07
N LEU A 234 -7.53 -8.82 -0.74
CA LEU A 234 -7.40 -9.56 -2.00
C LEU A 234 -6.52 -10.83 -1.88
N ARG A 235 -6.25 -11.31 -0.66
CA ARG A 235 -5.40 -12.51 -0.48
C ARG A 235 -5.97 -13.70 -1.24
N ASP A 236 -5.18 -14.28 -2.12
CA ASP A 236 -5.56 -15.41 -2.99
C ASP A 236 -6.79 -15.17 -3.89
N THR A 237 -7.26 -13.94 -4.04
CA THR A 237 -8.31 -13.61 -5.00
C THR A 237 -7.84 -13.93 -6.43
N ASN A 238 -8.66 -14.64 -7.19
CA ASN A 238 -8.38 -14.93 -8.60
C ASN A 238 -8.82 -13.75 -9.49
N LEU A 239 -7.87 -13.00 -10.02
CA LEU A 239 -8.05 -11.87 -10.95
C LEU A 239 -7.66 -12.21 -12.39
N CYS A 240 -7.47 -13.48 -12.75
CA CYS A 240 -7.12 -13.91 -14.12
C CYS A 240 -8.07 -13.30 -15.16
N GLY A 241 -7.53 -12.58 -16.15
CA GLY A 241 -8.31 -11.89 -17.18
C GLY A 241 -9.21 -10.73 -16.70
N ALA A 242 -9.17 -10.34 -15.42
CA ALA A 242 -9.95 -9.21 -14.92
C ALA A 242 -9.39 -7.87 -15.42
N ASP A 243 -10.26 -6.85 -15.53
CA ASP A 243 -9.88 -5.50 -15.90
C ASP A 243 -9.96 -4.54 -14.70
N LEU A 244 -8.80 -4.24 -14.10
CA LEU A 244 -8.64 -3.27 -13.02
C LEU A 244 -8.19 -1.88 -13.51
N THR A 245 -8.28 -1.59 -14.82
CA THR A 245 -7.83 -0.30 -15.37
C THR A 245 -8.55 0.86 -14.70
N GLY A 246 -7.78 1.76 -14.08
CA GLY A 246 -8.30 2.90 -13.34
C GLY A 246 -9.10 2.52 -12.09
N ALA A 247 -8.94 1.31 -11.54
CA ALA A 247 -9.43 1.01 -10.20
C ALA A 247 -8.83 2.02 -9.20
N LEU A 248 -9.66 2.46 -8.25
CA LEU A 248 -9.34 3.52 -7.31
C LEU A 248 -8.72 2.92 -6.05
N PHE A 249 -7.60 3.51 -5.64
CA PHE A 249 -6.87 3.23 -4.42
C PHE A 249 -6.41 1.78 -4.27
N LEU A 250 -6.20 1.10 -5.40
CA LEU A 250 -5.57 -0.21 -5.44
C LEU A 250 -4.06 -0.04 -5.17
N THR A 251 -3.54 -0.84 -4.25
CA THR A 251 -2.13 -0.79 -3.85
C THR A 251 -1.33 -1.97 -4.42
N GLN A 252 -0.01 -1.80 -4.52
CA GLN A 252 0.89 -2.88 -4.94
C GLN A 252 0.80 -4.11 -4.01
N PRO A 253 0.76 -3.97 -2.67
CA PRO A 253 0.46 -5.07 -1.75
C PRO A 253 -0.78 -5.89 -2.11
N GLN A 254 -1.89 -5.22 -2.41
CA GLN A 254 -3.15 -5.90 -2.76
C GLN A 254 -3.02 -6.71 -4.05
N LEU A 255 -2.31 -6.20 -5.07
CA LEU A 255 -2.00 -6.97 -6.28
C LEU A 255 -1.06 -8.14 -6.00
N ASN A 256 -0.02 -7.93 -5.19
CA ASN A 256 0.96 -8.96 -4.86
C ASN A 256 0.33 -10.12 -4.07
N ALA A 257 -0.71 -9.84 -3.29
CA ALA A 257 -1.47 -10.84 -2.53
C ALA A 257 -2.45 -11.65 -3.39
N ALA A 258 -2.84 -11.14 -4.56
CA ALA A 258 -3.78 -11.78 -5.46
C ALA A 258 -3.08 -12.67 -6.49
N ARG A 259 -3.88 -13.45 -7.22
CA ARG A 259 -3.48 -14.23 -8.39
C ARG A 259 -3.99 -13.55 -9.66
N GLY A 260 -3.18 -13.52 -10.70
CA GLY A 260 -3.57 -13.01 -12.02
C GLY A 260 -2.76 -13.68 -13.12
N ASP A 261 -2.98 -13.24 -14.35
CA ASP A 261 -2.32 -13.78 -15.54
C ASP A 261 -1.91 -12.67 -16.53
N ALA A 262 -1.44 -13.07 -17.72
CA ALA A 262 -1.05 -12.11 -18.74
C ALA A 262 -2.22 -11.25 -19.25
N ALA A 263 -3.46 -11.74 -19.15
CA ALA A 263 -4.67 -11.05 -19.58
C ALA A 263 -5.21 -10.07 -18.52
N THR A 264 -4.85 -10.22 -17.25
CA THR A 264 -5.22 -9.29 -16.18
C THR A 264 -4.67 -7.88 -16.47
N ARG A 265 -5.58 -6.90 -16.59
CA ARG A 265 -5.23 -5.49 -16.82
C ARG A 265 -5.16 -4.75 -15.49
N ILE A 266 -4.06 -4.04 -15.25
CA ILE A 266 -3.81 -3.30 -14.00
C ILE A 266 -3.62 -1.80 -14.26
N PRO A 267 -3.82 -0.92 -13.26
CA PRO A 267 -3.50 0.49 -13.37
C PRO A 267 -2.05 0.76 -13.77
N ALA A 268 -1.81 1.78 -14.59
CA ALA A 268 -0.48 2.08 -15.15
C ALA A 268 0.60 2.41 -14.10
N GLY A 269 0.21 2.88 -12.91
CA GLY A 269 1.12 3.18 -11.80
C GLY A 269 1.52 1.96 -10.96
N LEU A 270 0.97 0.78 -11.26
CA LEU A 270 1.26 -0.46 -10.54
C LEU A 270 2.03 -1.44 -11.43
N ARG A 271 2.82 -2.29 -10.80
CA ARG A 271 3.62 -3.32 -11.48
C ARG A 271 2.90 -4.66 -11.42
N ARG A 272 2.93 -5.40 -12.53
CA ARG A 272 2.45 -6.78 -12.56
C ARG A 272 3.31 -7.63 -11.62
N PRO A 273 2.71 -8.37 -10.68
CA PRO A 273 3.47 -9.27 -9.82
C PRO A 273 4.16 -10.37 -10.65
N GLY A 274 5.44 -10.63 -10.39
CA GLY A 274 6.22 -11.60 -11.17
C GLY A 274 5.77 -13.06 -11.01
N HIS A 275 5.00 -13.37 -9.96
CA HIS A 275 4.45 -14.70 -9.71
C HIS A 275 3.12 -14.96 -10.44
N TRP A 276 2.59 -13.98 -11.16
CA TRP A 276 1.41 -14.19 -12.00
C TRP A 276 1.79 -15.07 -13.19
N ALA A 277 0.93 -16.03 -13.51
CA ALA A 277 1.17 -16.93 -14.62
C ALA A 277 1.21 -16.14 -15.95
N ALA A 278 2.01 -16.60 -16.91
CA ALA A 278 1.90 -16.15 -18.29
C ALA A 278 0.57 -16.63 -18.90
#